data_AF-A0A8D8GSM9-F1
#
_entry.id   AF-A0A8D8GSM9-F1
#
_cell.length_a   1.000
_cell.length_b   1.000
_cell.length_c   1.000
_cell.angle_alpha   90.00
_cell.angle_beta   90.00
_cell.angle_gamma   90.00
#
_symmetry.space_group_name_H-M   'P 1'
#
loop_
_entity.id
_entity.type
_entity.pdbx_description
1 polymer ?
#
loop_
_entity_poly.entity_id
_entity_poly.type
_entity_poly.pdbx_seq_one_letter_code
_entity_poly.pdbx_strand_id
1 'polypeptide(L)'
;MTIILFLVDTSASMCQKAHVNGVQKSYLDIAKGAVETFLKYRQRSQDCMGDRYMLLTFEDPPNNVKAGWKENHATFMNELKNLASNGLTSMGEALKNAFDLLNLNRMQSGIDTYGQGRCPFYLEPSVIIVLTDGGKYSFRNGVHQEIILPLHAQIPGTKLTKEPFRWDQRLFSLVLRMSGNRADERVDGKVPHDDSMIEKMCEVTGGRSYKIRSQYVLNQCIESLVQKVQPGVVIHFDQLLTTNATNGEGGGGADLQFQSIKRMIYVQKHPQQKTFPVGFWPIPEPYWPDPKSSSLPPRDAHPKIKIIT
;
A
#
# COMPACT_ATOMS: atom_id res chain seq x y z
N MET A 1 0.56 -5.05 16.26
CA MET A 1 1.29 -5.70 15.17
C MET A 1 0.93 -4.99 13.88
N THR A 2 1.92 -4.39 13.21
CA THR A 2 1.78 -3.89 11.84
C THR A 2 2.53 -4.83 10.91
N ILE A 3 1.96 -5.13 9.76
CA ILE A 3 2.62 -5.96 8.76
C ILE A 3 3.26 -5.03 7.74
N ILE A 4 4.56 -5.21 7.51
CA ILE A 4 5.33 -4.41 6.56
C ILE A 4 5.89 -5.37 5.51
N LEU A 5 5.32 -5.31 4.31
CA LEU A 5 5.69 -6.14 3.18
C LEU A 5 6.56 -5.33 2.24
N PHE A 6 7.81 -5.73 2.09
CA PHE A 6 8.71 -5.20 1.07
C PHE A 6 8.54 -5.98 -0.21
N LEU A 7 8.12 -5.28 -1.26
CA LEU A 7 8.04 -5.83 -2.60
C LEU A 7 9.21 -5.27 -3.41
N VAL A 8 10.27 -6.06 -3.54
CA VAL A 8 11.50 -5.64 -4.21
C VAL A 8 11.46 -6.11 -5.65
N ASP A 9 11.51 -5.16 -6.56
CA ASP A 9 11.72 -5.44 -7.98
C ASP A 9 13.10 -6.08 -8.16
N THR A 10 13.10 -7.33 -8.62
CA THR A 10 14.32 -8.07 -8.95
C THR A 10 14.51 -8.16 -10.46
N SER A 11 13.77 -7.44 -11.29
CA SER A 11 13.88 -7.52 -12.74
C SER A 11 15.28 -7.15 -13.26
N ALA A 12 15.58 -7.57 -14.49
CA ALA A 12 16.88 -7.29 -15.10
C ALA A 12 17.21 -5.79 -15.22
N SER A 13 16.22 -4.90 -15.25
CA SER A 13 16.45 -3.45 -15.34
C SER A 13 17.04 -2.88 -14.04
N MET A 14 16.85 -3.56 -12.90
CA MET A 14 17.45 -3.20 -11.61
C MET A 14 18.97 -3.45 -11.56
N CYS A 15 19.57 -4.07 -12.59
CA CYS A 15 21.02 -4.17 -12.78
C CYS A 15 21.69 -2.83 -13.14
N GLN A 16 20.92 -1.82 -13.54
CA GLN A 16 21.49 -0.53 -13.92
C GLN A 16 22.22 0.13 -12.75
N LYS A 17 23.28 0.87 -13.07
CA LYS A 17 24.17 1.47 -12.07
C LYS A 17 23.83 2.94 -11.85
N ALA A 18 23.70 3.34 -10.60
CA ALA A 18 23.71 4.74 -10.18
C ALA A 18 25.02 5.07 -9.48
N HIS A 19 25.41 6.34 -9.54
CA HIS A 19 26.49 6.86 -8.75
C HIS A 19 25.96 7.38 -7.41
N VAL A 20 26.28 6.70 -6.31
CA VAL A 20 25.82 7.04 -4.97
C VAL A 20 27.01 7.21 -4.04
N ASN A 21 27.15 8.40 -3.44
CA ASN A 21 28.21 8.72 -2.47
C ASN A 21 29.64 8.39 -2.98
N GLY A 22 29.93 8.64 -4.26
CA GLY A 22 31.25 8.35 -4.84
C GLY A 22 31.44 6.91 -5.35
N VAL A 23 30.48 6.01 -5.16
CA VAL A 23 30.57 4.60 -5.55
C VAL A 23 29.45 4.24 -6.51
N GLN A 24 29.77 3.47 -7.55
CA GLN A 24 28.75 2.89 -8.43
C GLN A 24 28.08 1.70 -7.73
N LYS A 25 26.76 1.77 -7.59
CA LYS A 25 25.93 0.69 -7.04
C LYS A 25 24.81 0.34 -8.01
N SER A 26 24.41 -0.92 -8.06
CA SER A 26 23.21 -1.30 -8.80
C SER A 26 21.97 -0.76 -8.09
N TYR A 27 20.87 -0.59 -8.83
CA TYR A 27 19.60 -0.19 -8.22
C TYR A 27 19.11 -1.23 -7.21
N LEU A 28 19.35 -2.52 -7.46
CA LEU A 28 19.05 -3.57 -6.50
C LEU A 28 19.85 -3.43 -5.19
N ASP A 29 21.14 -3.08 -5.26
CA ASP A 29 21.95 -2.84 -4.05
C ASP A 29 21.45 -1.62 -3.26
N ILE A 30 20.99 -0.58 -3.97
CA ILE A 30 20.39 0.61 -3.36
C ILE A 30 19.05 0.23 -2.71
N ALA A 31 18.22 -0.60 -3.37
CA ALA A 31 16.97 -1.09 -2.83
C ALA A 31 17.18 -1.93 -1.56
N LYS A 32 18.15 -2.86 -1.56
CA LYS A 32 18.56 -3.61 -0.36
C LYS A 32 18.96 -2.66 0.77
N GLY A 33 19.83 -1.69 0.49
CA GLY A 33 20.26 -0.70 1.48
C GLY A 33 19.12 0.19 2.00
N ALA A 34 18.12 0.49 1.16
CA ALA A 34 16.92 1.23 1.56
C ALA A 34 16.08 0.42 2.57
N VAL A 35 15.89 -0.87 2.31
CA VAL A 35 15.19 -1.77 3.24
C VAL A 35 15.93 -1.86 4.58
N GLU A 36 17.25 -2.04 4.56
CA GLU A 36 18.05 -2.05 5.80
C GLU A 36 17.96 -0.74 6.58
N THR A 37 17.99 0.39 5.88
CA THR A 37 17.88 1.72 6.50
C THR A 37 16.49 1.92 7.10
N PHE A 38 15.44 1.50 6.39
CA PHE A 38 14.07 1.52 6.90
C PHE A 38 13.94 0.73 8.19
N LEU A 39 14.48 -0.50 8.24
CA LEU A 39 14.44 -1.34 9.43
C LEU A 39 15.14 -0.67 10.61
N LYS A 40 16.31 -0.06 10.39
CA LYS A 40 17.05 0.70 11.43
C LYS A 40 16.27 1.90 11.94
N TYR A 41 15.62 2.66 11.06
CA TYR A 41 14.81 3.81 11.48
C TYR A 41 13.53 3.38 12.20
N ARG A 42 12.90 2.29 11.75
CA ARG A 42 11.72 1.72 12.40
C ARG A 42 12.02 1.24 13.82
N GLN A 43 13.19 0.62 14.05
CA GLN A 43 13.64 0.20 15.39
C GLN A 43 13.78 1.34 16.40
N ARG A 44 13.96 2.58 15.94
CA ARG A 44 14.02 3.77 16.83
C ARG A 44 12.63 4.21 17.30
N SER A 45 11.56 3.79 16.62
CA SER A 45 10.19 4.13 16.99
C SER A 45 9.67 3.20 18.09
N GLN A 46 8.97 3.77 19.08
CA GLN A 46 8.37 3.02 20.18
C GLN A 46 7.29 2.02 19.72
N ASP A 47 6.70 2.25 18.54
CA ASP A 47 5.66 1.41 17.95
C ASP A 47 6.18 0.17 17.21
N CYS A 48 7.50 -0.05 17.15
CA CYS A 48 8.08 -1.19 16.42
C CYS A 48 7.82 -2.55 17.07
N MET A 49 7.43 -2.56 18.35
CA MET A 49 7.21 -3.78 19.13
C MET A 49 6.05 -4.60 18.53
N GLY A 50 6.41 -5.72 17.91
CA GLY A 50 5.48 -6.65 17.28
C GLY A 50 5.18 -6.37 15.81
N ASP A 51 5.99 -5.57 15.11
CA ASP A 51 5.91 -5.51 13.65
C ASP A 51 6.42 -6.79 12.99
N ARG A 52 5.78 -7.19 11.88
CA ARG A 52 6.16 -8.35 11.08
C ARG A 52 6.64 -7.89 9.72
N TYR A 53 7.81 -8.34 9.32
CA TYR A 53 8.42 -8.01 8.03
C TYR A 53 8.29 -9.17 7.06
N MET A 54 7.88 -8.88 5.84
CA MET A 54 7.81 -9.86 4.74
C MET A 54 8.58 -9.35 3.54
N LEU A 55 9.14 -10.28 2.76
CA LEU A 55 9.89 -9.98 1.56
C LEU A 55 9.33 -10.78 0.39
N LEU A 56 8.85 -10.07 -0.61
CA LEU A 56 8.40 -10.63 -1.88
C LEU A 56 9.19 -10.04 -3.04
N THR A 57 9.31 -10.82 -4.12
CA THR A 57 9.95 -10.42 -5.38
C THR A 57 8.98 -10.54 -6.56
N PHE A 58 9.44 -10.18 -7.76
CA PHE A 58 8.67 -10.27 -9.01
C PHE A 58 8.78 -11.63 -9.70
N GLU A 59 9.33 -12.63 -9.02
CA GLU A 59 9.37 -14.00 -9.54
C GLU A 59 7.97 -14.62 -9.60
N ASP A 60 7.86 -15.74 -10.33
CA ASP A 60 6.64 -16.52 -10.41
C ASP A 60 6.42 -17.32 -9.09
N PRO A 61 5.17 -17.50 -8.61
CA PRO A 61 4.88 -18.38 -7.49
C PRO A 61 5.35 -19.83 -7.74
N PRO A 62 5.92 -20.52 -6.74
CA PRO A 62 6.01 -20.15 -5.31
C PRO A 62 7.29 -19.38 -4.91
N ASN A 63 8.22 -19.14 -5.83
CA ASN A 63 9.55 -18.58 -5.50
C ASN A 63 9.51 -17.08 -5.19
N ASN A 64 8.38 -16.42 -5.48
CA ASN A 64 8.13 -15.01 -5.24
C ASN A 64 8.11 -14.63 -3.75
N VAL A 65 7.82 -15.56 -2.84
CA VAL A 65 7.83 -15.32 -1.38
C VAL A 65 9.18 -15.74 -0.82
N LYS A 66 10.03 -14.76 -0.48
CA LYS A 66 11.34 -15.03 0.12
C LYS A 66 11.26 -15.10 1.65
N ALA A 67 10.49 -14.20 2.26
CA ALA A 67 10.20 -14.22 3.69
C ALA A 67 8.72 -13.95 3.92
N GLY A 68 8.01 -14.96 4.46
CA GLY A 68 6.56 -14.91 4.68
C GLY A 68 6.16 -14.87 6.16
N TRP A 69 5.01 -15.47 6.49
CA TRP A 69 4.39 -15.42 7.82
C TRP A 69 5.16 -16.10 8.95
N LYS A 70 5.94 -17.14 8.62
CA LYS A 70 6.62 -18.00 9.60
C LYS A 70 8.07 -17.60 9.85
N GLU A 71 8.61 -16.70 9.03
CA GLU A 71 10.03 -16.39 9.03
C GLU A 71 10.42 -15.38 10.10
N ASN A 72 11.63 -15.54 10.63
CA ASN A 72 12.21 -14.63 11.60
C ASN A 72 13.01 -13.51 10.91
N HIS A 73 13.45 -12.54 11.70
CA HIS A 73 14.23 -11.40 11.19
C HIS A 73 15.57 -11.82 10.55
N ALA A 74 16.21 -12.88 11.05
CA ALA A 74 17.48 -13.36 10.51
C ALA A 74 17.31 -13.98 9.11
N THR A 75 16.27 -14.82 8.91
CA THR A 75 15.93 -15.36 7.59
C THR A 75 15.62 -14.23 6.61
N PHE A 76 14.81 -13.26 7.02
CA PHE A 76 14.49 -12.08 6.21
C PHE A 76 15.77 -11.36 5.73
N MET A 77 16.71 -11.09 6.64
CA MET A 77 17.95 -10.39 6.30
C MET A 77 18.88 -11.21 5.42
N ASN A 78 18.89 -12.54 5.57
CA ASN A 78 19.66 -13.43 4.71
C ASN A 78 19.10 -13.43 3.28
N GLU A 79 17.78 -13.60 3.14
CA GLU A 79 17.11 -13.58 1.85
C GLU A 79 17.26 -12.23 1.13
N LEU A 80 17.14 -11.11 1.87
CA LEU A 80 17.35 -9.78 1.32
C LEU A 80 18.76 -9.61 0.74
N LYS A 81 19.79 -10.13 1.43
CA LYS A 81 21.18 -10.06 0.94
C LYS A 81 21.38 -10.89 -0.32
N ASN A 82 20.75 -12.06 -0.39
CA ASN A 82 20.89 -13.02 -1.48
C ASN A 82 20.03 -12.71 -2.72
N LEU A 83 19.19 -11.66 -2.70
CA LEU A 83 18.43 -11.27 -3.88
C LEU A 83 19.35 -11.00 -5.08
N ALA A 84 19.01 -11.58 -6.22
CA ALA A 84 19.70 -11.35 -7.48
C ALA A 84 18.71 -10.72 -8.48
N SER A 85 19.22 -9.87 -9.36
CA SER A 85 18.42 -9.24 -10.39
C SER A 85 18.26 -10.19 -11.59
N ASN A 86 17.08 -10.77 -11.73
CA ASN A 86 16.67 -11.65 -12.81
C ASN A 86 15.21 -11.43 -13.22
N GLY A 87 14.86 -11.82 -14.44
CA GLY A 87 13.47 -11.83 -14.89
C GLY A 87 12.91 -10.49 -15.36
N LEU A 88 11.58 -10.43 -15.38
CA LEU A 88 10.78 -9.39 -16.00
C LEU A 88 10.08 -8.51 -14.96
N THR A 89 9.71 -7.30 -15.35
CA THR A 89 8.98 -6.35 -14.49
C THR A 89 7.46 -6.62 -14.50
N SER A 90 7.02 -7.75 -13.93
CA SER A 90 5.61 -8.16 -13.81
C SER A 90 4.89 -7.54 -12.59
N MET A 91 4.87 -6.20 -12.53
CA MET A 91 4.31 -5.44 -11.39
C MET A 91 2.88 -5.87 -10.99
N GLY A 92 2.01 -6.13 -11.96
CA GLY A 92 0.62 -6.51 -11.70
C GLY A 92 0.48 -7.86 -10.99
N GLU A 93 1.22 -8.87 -11.44
CA GLU A 93 1.21 -10.20 -10.82
C GLU A 93 1.84 -10.17 -9.44
N ALA A 94 2.96 -9.45 -9.28
CA ALA A 94 3.64 -9.28 -8.01
C ALA A 94 2.77 -8.60 -6.95
N LEU A 95 2.07 -7.51 -7.32
CA LEU A 95 1.13 -6.83 -6.42
C LEU A 95 -0.06 -7.69 -6.06
N LYS A 96 -0.63 -8.42 -7.04
CA LYS A 96 -1.71 -9.37 -6.78
C LYS A 96 -1.27 -10.42 -5.75
N ASN A 97 -0.10 -11.04 -5.96
CA ASN A 97 0.43 -12.06 -5.05
C ASN A 97 0.68 -11.49 -3.65
N ALA A 98 1.13 -10.24 -3.53
CA ALA A 98 1.27 -9.57 -2.25
C ALA A 98 -0.06 -9.36 -1.54
N PHE A 99 -1.09 -8.85 -2.24
CA PHE A 99 -2.44 -8.69 -1.67
C PHE A 99 -3.06 -10.03 -1.28
N ASP A 100 -2.92 -11.04 -2.13
CA ASP A 100 -3.40 -12.41 -1.89
C ASP A 100 -2.78 -13.01 -0.62
N LEU A 101 -1.46 -12.85 -0.44
CA LEU A 101 -0.75 -13.33 0.76
C LEU A 101 -1.26 -12.65 2.04
N LEU A 102 -1.49 -11.33 1.99
CA LEU A 102 -2.02 -10.57 3.12
C LEU A 102 -3.47 -10.98 3.44
N ASN A 103 -4.31 -11.10 2.42
CA ASN A 103 -5.72 -11.42 2.57
C ASN A 103 -5.96 -12.85 3.07
N LEU A 104 -5.06 -13.80 2.76
CA LEU A 104 -5.15 -15.18 3.27
C LEU A 104 -5.16 -15.21 4.81
N ASN A 105 -4.28 -14.44 5.46
CA ASN A 105 -4.23 -14.39 6.91
C ASN A 105 -5.46 -13.70 7.52
N ARG A 106 -6.01 -12.67 6.86
CA ARG A 106 -7.25 -12.01 7.29
C ARG A 106 -8.44 -12.96 7.30
N MET A 107 -8.52 -13.84 6.31
CA MET A 107 -9.56 -14.86 6.25
C MET A 107 -9.40 -15.88 7.38
N GLN A 108 -8.17 -16.27 7.70
CA GLN A 108 -7.89 -17.16 8.82
C GLN A 108 -8.20 -16.52 10.18
N SER A 109 -7.92 -15.22 10.35
CA SER A 109 -8.23 -14.48 11.58
C SER A 109 -9.69 -14.08 11.70
N GLY A 110 -10.44 -14.08 10.60
CA GLY A 110 -11.88 -13.80 10.56
C GLY A 110 -12.24 -12.34 10.83
N ILE A 111 -11.29 -11.41 10.64
CA ILE A 111 -11.49 -9.98 10.95
C ILE A 111 -12.42 -9.26 9.97
N ASP A 112 -12.59 -9.80 8.76
CA ASP A 112 -13.53 -9.29 7.77
C ASP A 112 -14.94 -9.84 8.05
N THR A 113 -15.71 -9.13 8.87
CA THR A 113 -17.03 -9.54 9.40
C THR A 113 -18.17 -9.32 8.40
N TYR A 114 -18.16 -9.97 7.24
CA TYR A 114 -19.20 -9.83 6.19
C TYR A 114 -20.62 -10.02 6.74
N GLY A 115 -21.50 -9.04 6.46
CA GLY A 115 -22.89 -9.04 6.94
C GLY A 115 -23.10 -8.54 8.37
N GLN A 116 -22.05 -8.33 9.17
CA GLN A 116 -22.14 -7.82 10.55
C GLN A 116 -21.60 -6.39 10.70
N GLY A 117 -21.51 -5.65 9.59
CA GLY A 117 -20.83 -4.35 9.53
C GLY A 117 -19.31 -4.47 9.47
N ARG A 118 -18.64 -3.32 9.45
CA ARG A 118 -17.18 -3.18 9.43
C ARG A 118 -16.69 -2.59 10.74
N CYS A 119 -15.94 -3.36 11.50
CA CYS A 119 -15.37 -2.94 12.77
C CYS A 119 -14.03 -2.21 12.56
N PRO A 120 -13.91 -0.89 12.77
CA PRO A 120 -12.65 -0.17 12.60
C PRO A 120 -11.57 -0.55 13.63
N PHE A 121 -11.95 -1.30 14.66
CA PHE A 121 -11.09 -1.76 15.72
C PHE A 121 -10.53 -3.18 15.48
N TYR A 122 -11.07 -3.94 14.52
CA TYR A 122 -10.49 -5.21 14.07
C TYR A 122 -9.55 -4.98 12.90
N LEU A 123 -8.32 -4.57 13.24
CA LEU A 123 -7.32 -4.17 12.26
C LEU A 123 -6.17 -5.16 12.15
N GLU A 124 -5.77 -5.39 10.91
CA GLU A 124 -4.49 -6.01 10.57
C GLU A 124 -3.74 -5.05 9.62
N PRO A 125 -3.26 -3.92 10.17
CA PRO A 125 -2.74 -2.84 9.36
C PRO A 125 -1.51 -3.34 8.60
N SER A 126 -1.55 -3.19 7.28
CA SER A 126 -0.53 -3.71 6.39
C SER A 126 -0.04 -2.63 5.45
N VAL A 127 1.28 -2.50 5.33
CA VAL A 127 1.92 -1.54 4.45
C VAL A 127 2.80 -2.28 3.45
N ILE A 128 2.52 -2.10 2.18
CA ILE A 128 3.34 -2.61 1.07
C ILE A 128 4.27 -1.49 0.63
N ILE A 129 5.56 -1.75 0.63
CA ILE A 129 6.60 -0.83 0.14
C ILE A 129 7.22 -1.46 -1.09
N VAL A 130 6.89 -0.91 -2.27
CA VAL A 130 7.42 -1.35 -3.55
C VAL A 130 8.71 -0.59 -3.85
N LEU A 131 9.78 -1.31 -4.14
CA LEU A 131 11.04 -0.72 -4.62
C LEU A 131 11.22 -1.12 -6.08
N THR A 132 11.27 -0.15 -6.99
CA THR A 132 11.37 -0.37 -8.44
C THR A 132 12.13 0.76 -9.10
N ASP A 133 12.61 0.55 -10.33
CA ASP A 133 13.23 1.58 -11.16
C ASP A 133 12.21 2.49 -11.87
N GLY A 134 10.93 2.10 -11.87
CA GLY A 134 9.86 2.82 -12.58
C GLY A 134 10.05 2.85 -14.09
N GLY A 135 10.72 1.83 -14.62
CA GLY A 135 10.83 1.55 -16.05
C GLY A 135 9.50 1.08 -16.64
N LYS A 136 9.53 0.65 -17.91
CA LYS A 136 8.34 0.09 -18.57
C LYS A 136 8.08 -1.33 -18.06
N TYR A 137 6.81 -1.70 -17.90
CA TYR A 137 6.44 -3.03 -17.41
C TYR A 137 6.58 -4.07 -18.52
N SER A 138 7.54 -4.97 -18.41
CA SER A 138 7.74 -6.06 -19.35
C SER A 138 7.01 -7.32 -18.87
N PHE A 139 6.16 -7.89 -19.71
CA PHE A 139 5.52 -9.18 -19.53
C PHE A 139 6.03 -10.17 -20.60
N ARG A 140 5.75 -11.46 -20.43
CA ARG A 140 6.10 -12.49 -21.43
C ARG A 140 5.53 -12.18 -22.83
N ASN A 141 4.40 -11.46 -22.87
CA ASN A 141 3.67 -11.14 -24.10
C ASN A 141 4.03 -9.77 -24.71
N GLY A 142 4.91 -8.99 -24.05
CA GLY A 142 5.31 -7.66 -24.53
C GLY A 142 5.45 -6.64 -23.42
N VAL A 143 5.66 -5.38 -23.82
CA VAL A 143 5.82 -4.25 -22.90
C VAL A 143 4.49 -3.52 -22.76
N HIS A 144 3.97 -3.49 -21.54
CA HIS A 144 2.72 -2.81 -21.20
C HIS A 144 3.02 -1.47 -20.50
N GLN A 145 2.20 -0.46 -20.81
CA GLN A 145 2.27 0.85 -20.15
C GLN A 145 1.30 0.96 -18.97
N GLU A 146 0.34 0.03 -18.87
CA GLU A 146 -0.67 -0.01 -17.81
C GLU A 146 -0.40 -1.18 -16.87
N ILE A 147 -0.71 -0.98 -15.58
CA ILE A 147 -0.67 -2.05 -14.59
C ILE A 147 -2.04 -2.72 -14.59
N ILE A 148 -2.13 -3.88 -15.23
CA ILE A 148 -3.33 -4.71 -15.18
C ILE A 148 -3.11 -5.76 -14.09
N LEU A 149 -3.93 -5.69 -13.03
CA LEU A 149 -3.97 -6.73 -12.01
C LEU A 149 -4.81 -7.89 -12.56
N PRO A 150 -4.26 -9.11 -12.72
CA PRO A 150 -5.06 -10.24 -13.17
C PRO A 150 -6.05 -10.64 -12.06
N LEU A 151 -7.29 -10.17 -12.14
CA LEU A 151 -8.32 -10.38 -11.11
C LEU A 151 -8.84 -11.83 -11.00
N HIS A 152 -8.17 -12.81 -11.62
CA HIS A 152 -8.46 -14.22 -11.46
C HIS A 152 -7.98 -14.70 -10.08
N ALA A 153 -8.77 -14.44 -9.05
CA ALA A 153 -8.48 -14.90 -7.70
C ALA A 153 -8.95 -16.34 -7.51
N GLN A 154 -8.02 -17.23 -7.15
CA GLN A 154 -8.33 -18.61 -6.72
C GLN A 154 -8.61 -18.70 -5.20
N ILE A 155 -8.60 -17.57 -4.49
CA ILE A 155 -8.75 -17.56 -3.04
C ILE A 155 -10.25 -17.58 -2.67
N PRO A 156 -10.67 -18.49 -1.76
CA PRO A 156 -12.03 -18.47 -1.23
C PRO A 156 -12.36 -17.13 -0.57
N GLY A 157 -13.55 -16.60 -0.85
CA GLY A 157 -14.02 -15.34 -0.26
C GLY A 157 -13.65 -14.06 -1.02
N THR A 158 -12.82 -14.12 -2.08
CA THR A 158 -12.50 -12.93 -2.88
C THR A 158 -13.74 -12.32 -3.56
N LYS A 159 -14.76 -13.13 -3.86
CA LYS A 159 -16.04 -12.63 -4.41
C LYS A 159 -16.80 -11.69 -3.47
N LEU A 160 -16.44 -11.62 -2.18
CA LEU A 160 -17.08 -10.75 -1.20
C LEU A 160 -16.48 -9.33 -1.18
N THR A 161 -15.42 -9.07 -1.93
CA THR A 161 -14.81 -7.73 -2.06
C THR A 161 -14.47 -7.46 -3.52
N LYS A 162 -14.78 -6.26 -4.02
CA LYS A 162 -14.59 -5.95 -5.44
C LYS A 162 -13.11 -5.75 -5.78
N GLU A 163 -12.39 -5.05 -4.90
CA GLU A 163 -10.98 -4.72 -5.07
C GLU A 163 -10.06 -5.75 -4.39
N PRO A 164 -8.80 -5.89 -4.85
CA PRO A 164 -7.85 -6.85 -4.28
C PRO A 164 -7.27 -6.41 -2.93
N PHE A 165 -7.44 -5.14 -2.55
CA PHE A 165 -6.92 -4.57 -1.30
C PHE A 165 -8.03 -4.30 -0.27
N ARG A 166 -7.63 -4.04 0.97
CA ARG A 166 -8.51 -3.72 2.11
C ARG A 166 -8.33 -2.29 2.60
N TRP A 167 -9.28 -1.79 3.36
CA TRP A 167 -9.27 -0.43 3.92
C TRP A 167 -8.11 -0.10 4.86
N ASP A 168 -7.43 -1.09 5.42
CA ASP A 168 -6.28 -0.98 6.30
C ASP A 168 -4.96 -1.43 5.63
N GLN A 169 -5.00 -1.62 4.30
CA GLN A 169 -3.84 -1.91 3.47
C GLN A 169 -3.42 -0.68 2.68
N ARG A 170 -2.13 -0.32 2.75
CA ARG A 170 -1.59 0.87 2.08
C ARG A 170 -0.42 0.50 1.19
N LEU A 171 -0.34 1.13 0.03
CA LEU A 171 0.75 0.94 -0.92
C LEU A 171 1.60 2.20 -1.01
N PHE A 172 2.90 2.06 -0.78
CA PHE A 172 3.89 3.08 -1.09
C PHE A 172 4.88 2.53 -2.10
N SER A 173 5.36 3.40 -2.98
CA SER A 173 6.40 3.04 -3.94
C SER A 173 7.59 3.96 -3.82
N LEU A 174 8.78 3.38 -3.89
CA LEU A 174 10.07 4.02 -3.93
C LEU A 174 10.62 3.79 -5.34
N VAL A 175 10.44 4.79 -6.20
CA VAL A 175 10.85 4.73 -7.60
C VAL A 175 12.25 5.31 -7.72
N LEU A 176 13.23 4.44 -7.92
CA LEU A 176 14.63 4.80 -8.09
C LEU A 176 14.81 5.43 -9.47
N ARG A 177 15.10 6.73 -9.51
CA ARG A 177 15.43 7.50 -10.73
C ARG A 177 16.72 8.27 -10.50
N MET A 178 17.75 7.56 -10.07
CA MET A 178 19.07 8.11 -9.80
C MET A 178 19.88 8.19 -11.09
N SER A 179 20.44 9.36 -11.39
CA SER A 179 21.30 9.53 -12.56
C SER A 179 22.58 8.70 -12.42
N GLY A 180 23.08 8.18 -13.55
CA GLY A 180 24.41 7.56 -13.62
C GLY A 180 25.55 8.59 -13.56
N ASN A 181 25.24 9.85 -13.87
CA ASN A 181 26.19 10.96 -13.80
C ASN A 181 26.14 11.63 -12.43
N ARG A 182 27.24 12.27 -12.03
CA ARG A 182 27.29 13.09 -10.80
C ARG A 182 26.27 14.22 -10.94
N ALA A 183 25.15 14.12 -10.24
CA ALA A 183 24.14 15.14 -10.15
C ALA A 183 24.30 15.89 -8.81
N ASP A 184 24.16 17.22 -8.83
CA ASP A 184 24.23 18.02 -7.61
C ASP A 184 23.13 17.62 -6.61
N GLU A 185 23.56 17.34 -5.38
CA GLU A 185 22.83 16.52 -4.41
C GLU A 185 21.74 17.25 -3.62
N ARG A 186 21.44 18.51 -3.93
CA ARG A 186 20.61 19.37 -3.07
C ARG A 186 19.44 19.96 -3.82
N VAL A 187 18.31 19.26 -3.79
CA VAL A 187 17.01 19.88 -4.03
C VAL A 187 16.37 20.05 -2.67
N ASP A 188 16.38 21.29 -2.17
CA ASP A 188 15.66 21.66 -0.96
C ASP A 188 14.16 21.74 -1.29
N GLY A 189 13.32 20.99 -0.57
CA GLY A 189 11.87 20.94 -0.82
C GLY A 189 11.21 19.59 -0.56
N LYS A 190 9.87 19.58 -0.64
CA LYS A 190 9.08 18.35 -0.49
C LYS A 190 9.45 17.39 -1.61
N VAL A 191 9.70 16.12 -1.25
CA VAL A 191 9.95 15.05 -2.23
C VAL A 191 8.82 15.03 -3.25
N PRO A 192 9.13 15.13 -4.56
CA PRO A 192 8.11 15.19 -5.59
C PRO A 192 7.35 13.86 -5.69
N HIS A 193 6.10 13.96 -6.14
CA HIS A 193 5.35 12.80 -6.59
C HIS A 193 6.01 12.20 -7.82
N ASP A 194 5.84 10.90 -7.98
CA ASP A 194 6.24 10.23 -9.20
C ASP A 194 5.06 10.19 -10.18
N ASP A 195 5.29 10.51 -11.46
CA ASP A 195 4.23 10.54 -12.48
C ASP A 195 3.94 9.15 -13.09
N SER A 196 4.51 8.06 -12.54
CA SER A 196 4.31 6.71 -13.08
C SER A 196 2.95 6.13 -12.68
N MET A 197 2.47 5.13 -13.43
CA MET A 197 1.16 4.50 -13.19
C MET A 197 1.01 3.89 -11.79
N ILE A 198 2.11 3.51 -11.13
CA ILE A 198 2.08 3.03 -9.74
C ILE A 198 1.53 4.09 -8.78
N GLU A 199 1.69 5.39 -9.07
CA GLU A 199 1.15 6.47 -8.23
C GLU A 199 -0.36 6.40 -8.12
N LYS A 200 -1.07 6.12 -9.23
CA LYS A 200 -2.54 5.97 -9.21
C LYS A 200 -2.98 4.86 -8.26
N MET A 201 -2.22 3.76 -8.21
CA MET A 201 -2.51 2.64 -7.31
C MET A 201 -2.16 2.98 -5.85
N CYS A 202 -1.04 3.66 -5.63
CA CYS A 202 -0.66 4.18 -4.31
C CYS A 202 -1.73 5.14 -3.77
N GLU A 203 -2.20 6.08 -4.58
CA GLU A 203 -3.25 7.03 -4.21
C GLU A 203 -4.58 6.33 -3.90
N VAL A 204 -4.96 5.32 -4.70
CA VAL A 204 -6.19 4.56 -4.48
C VAL A 204 -6.23 3.92 -3.10
N THR A 205 -5.10 3.37 -2.62
CA THR A 205 -4.95 2.72 -1.31
C THR A 205 -4.61 3.69 -0.15
N GLY A 206 -4.57 5.01 -0.40
CA GLY A 206 -4.23 6.00 0.63
C GLY A 206 -2.73 6.07 0.98
N GLY A 207 -1.87 5.61 0.08
CA GLY A 207 -0.42 5.76 0.14
C GLY A 207 0.11 6.80 -0.86
N ARG A 208 1.39 6.67 -1.25
CA ARG A 208 2.10 7.63 -2.11
C ARG A 208 3.32 6.99 -2.79
N SER A 209 3.60 7.38 -4.02
CA SER A 209 4.85 7.12 -4.74
C SER A 209 5.86 8.24 -4.53
N TYR A 210 7.09 7.86 -4.23
CA TYR A 210 8.22 8.77 -4.05
C TYR A 210 9.20 8.61 -5.21
N LYS A 211 9.50 9.73 -5.86
CA LYS A 211 10.50 9.82 -6.92
C LYS A 211 11.88 10.09 -6.31
N ILE A 212 12.74 9.07 -6.32
CA ILE A 212 14.05 9.12 -5.66
C ILE A 212 15.13 9.47 -6.68
N ARG A 213 15.73 10.66 -6.54
CA ARG A 213 16.83 11.11 -7.41
C ARG A 213 18.22 10.97 -6.80
N SER A 214 18.32 10.89 -5.47
CA SER A 214 19.58 10.80 -4.74
C SER A 214 19.43 10.00 -3.46
N GLN A 215 20.56 9.59 -2.87
CA GLN A 215 20.59 8.90 -1.58
C GLN A 215 20.06 9.77 -0.44
N TYR A 216 20.29 11.07 -0.51
CA TYR A 216 19.75 12.03 0.47
C TYR A 216 18.22 12.05 0.44
N VAL A 217 17.63 12.17 -0.75
CA VAL A 217 16.16 12.11 -0.93
C VAL A 217 15.62 10.75 -0.49
N LEU A 218 16.32 9.65 -0.79
CA LEU A 218 15.94 8.32 -0.33
C LEU A 218 15.80 8.25 1.19
N ASN A 219 16.81 8.74 1.93
CA ASN A 219 16.77 8.74 3.40
C ASN A 219 15.61 9.59 3.94
N GLN A 220 15.38 10.78 3.39
CA GLN A 220 14.24 11.62 3.77
C GLN A 220 12.89 10.92 3.49
N CYS A 221 12.77 10.21 2.38
CA CYS A 221 11.57 9.44 2.05
C CYS A 221 11.33 8.33 3.07
N ILE A 222 12.38 7.60 3.44
CA ILE A 222 12.31 6.53 4.43
C ILE A 222 11.88 7.09 5.79
N GLU A 223 12.44 8.22 6.23
CA GLU A 223 12.03 8.88 7.49
C GLU A 223 10.54 9.26 7.45
N SER A 224 10.09 9.90 6.38
CA SER A 224 8.67 10.25 6.20
C SER A 224 7.76 9.02 6.14
N LEU A 225 8.23 7.93 5.50
CA LEU A 225 7.49 6.69 5.37
C LEU A 225 7.31 6.01 6.73
N VAL A 226 8.36 5.92 7.54
CA VAL A 226 8.31 5.34 8.89
C VAL A 226 7.25 6.03 9.77
N GLN A 227 7.14 7.35 9.67
CA GLN A 227 6.11 8.13 10.39
C GLN A 227 4.69 7.85 9.89
N LYS A 228 4.53 7.50 8.61
CA LYS A 228 3.23 7.18 8.01
C LYS A 228 2.76 5.75 8.28
N VAL A 229 3.65 4.84 8.70
CA VAL A 229 3.29 3.46 9.07
C VAL A 229 2.66 3.45 10.47
N GLN A 230 1.41 3.92 10.53
CA GLN A 230 0.54 3.92 11.71
C GLN A 230 -0.74 3.12 11.41
N PRO A 231 -1.33 2.48 12.44
CA PRO A 231 -2.59 1.76 12.27
C PRO A 231 -3.72 2.73 11.95
N GLY A 232 -4.45 2.47 10.87
CA GLY A 232 -5.56 3.30 10.46
C GLY A 232 -6.37 2.66 9.34
N VAL A 233 -7.55 3.21 9.12
CA VAL A 233 -8.46 2.80 8.06
C VAL A 233 -8.65 3.95 7.07
N VAL A 234 -8.73 3.63 5.79
CA VAL A 234 -9.08 4.58 4.75
C VAL A 234 -10.60 4.59 4.57
N ILE A 235 -11.18 5.77 4.67
CA ILE A 235 -12.61 6.02 4.46
C ILE A 235 -12.75 7.04 3.35
N HIS A 236 -13.76 6.83 2.50
CA HIS A 236 -14.13 7.76 1.45
C HIS A 236 -15.33 8.59 1.95
N PHE A 237 -15.13 9.89 2.09
CA PHE A 237 -16.16 10.85 2.42
C PHE A 237 -16.64 11.60 1.19
N ASP A 238 -17.95 11.68 1.01
CA ASP A 238 -18.58 12.57 0.04
C ASP A 238 -19.27 13.69 0.82
N GLN A 239 -18.66 14.87 0.89
CA GLN A 239 -19.20 16.01 1.61
C GLN A 239 -20.11 16.82 0.69
N LEU A 240 -21.33 17.12 1.14
CA LEU A 240 -22.22 18.00 0.39
C LEU A 240 -21.67 19.43 0.37
N LEU A 241 -21.45 19.97 -0.83
CA LEU A 241 -21.19 21.38 -1.03
C LEU A 241 -22.55 22.07 -1.15
N THR A 242 -22.97 22.75 -0.09
CA THR A 242 -24.05 23.73 -0.21
C THR A 242 -23.50 24.91 -1.02
N THR A 243 -23.80 24.95 -2.31
CA THR A 243 -23.70 26.20 -3.06
C THR A 243 -24.67 27.16 -2.38
N ASN A 244 -24.13 28.18 -1.70
CA ASN A 244 -24.92 29.31 -1.22
C ASN A 244 -25.72 29.83 -2.43
N ALA A 245 -27.02 29.52 -2.45
CA ALA A 245 -27.95 30.12 -3.38
C ALA A 245 -27.90 31.63 -3.10
N THR A 246 -27.15 32.35 -3.92
CA THR A 246 -27.24 33.79 -4.00
C THR A 246 -28.66 34.07 -4.47
N ASN A 247 -29.40 34.82 -3.64
CA ASN A 247 -30.77 35.27 -3.87
C ASN A 247 -31.03 35.58 -5.35
N GLY A 248 -31.82 34.74 -6.00
CA GLY A 248 -32.28 34.92 -7.37
C GLY A 248 -33.46 33.99 -7.59
N GLU A 249 -34.66 34.57 -7.57
CA GLU A 249 -35.92 33.88 -7.82
C GLU A 249 -35.86 33.16 -9.18
N GLY A 250 -35.91 31.83 -9.16
CA GLY A 250 -35.93 31.01 -10.36
C GLY A 250 -35.90 29.53 -10.00
N GLY A 251 -37.06 28.89 -10.03
CA GLY A 251 -37.21 27.45 -9.80
C GLY A 251 -36.39 26.63 -10.79
N GLY A 252 -35.26 26.09 -10.33
CA GLY A 252 -34.48 25.06 -10.98
C GLY A 252 -33.81 24.23 -9.89
N GLY A 253 -34.05 22.92 -9.88
CA GLY A 253 -33.53 22.02 -8.85
C GLY A 253 -32.03 22.21 -8.64
N ALA A 254 -31.63 22.62 -7.44
CA ALA A 254 -30.22 22.74 -7.09
C ALA A 254 -29.58 21.36 -7.16
N ASP A 255 -28.72 21.15 -8.15
CA ASP A 255 -27.99 19.89 -8.31
C ASP A 255 -27.01 19.77 -7.13
N LEU A 256 -27.25 18.80 -6.24
CA LEU A 256 -26.47 18.61 -5.02
C LEU A 256 -25.05 18.16 -5.41
N GLN A 257 -24.08 19.06 -5.35
CA GLN A 257 -22.68 18.73 -5.64
C GLN A 257 -22.00 18.16 -4.40
N PHE A 258 -21.37 16.99 -4.54
CA PHE A 258 -20.59 16.36 -3.48
C PHE A 258 -19.09 16.45 -3.78
N GLN A 259 -18.30 16.89 -2.80
CA GLN A 259 -16.86 16.81 -2.83
C GLN A 259 -16.40 15.47 -2.24
N SER A 260 -15.84 14.63 -3.12
CA SER A 260 -15.26 13.34 -2.76
C SER A 260 -13.85 13.49 -2.20
N ILE A 261 -13.61 12.98 -1.00
CA ILE A 261 -12.32 13.04 -0.29
C ILE A 261 -12.03 11.70 0.37
N LYS A 262 -10.85 11.13 0.10
CA LYS A 262 -10.33 9.98 0.86
C LYS A 262 -9.50 10.48 2.04
N ARG A 263 -9.77 9.94 3.24
CA ARG A 263 -9.02 10.27 4.46
C ARG A 263 -8.64 9.01 5.20
N MET A 264 -7.43 9.04 5.76
CA MET A 264 -6.99 8.05 6.73
C MET A 264 -7.48 8.45 8.12
N ILE A 265 -8.18 7.55 8.78
CA ILE A 265 -8.57 7.67 10.18
C ILE A 265 -7.66 6.76 10.99
N TYR A 266 -6.82 7.37 11.82
CA TYR A 266 -5.94 6.63 12.71
C TYR A 266 -6.73 6.06 13.89
N VAL A 267 -6.51 4.79 14.17
CA VAL A 267 -7.19 4.10 15.26
C VAL A 267 -6.25 4.10 16.46
N GLN A 268 -6.60 4.89 17.47
CA GLN A 268 -5.80 4.98 18.69
C GLN A 268 -5.90 3.70 19.49
N LYS A 269 -4.75 3.19 19.94
CA LYS A 269 -4.70 2.12 20.94
C LYS A 269 -4.91 2.77 22.31
N HIS A 270 -5.81 2.21 23.11
CA HIS A 270 -6.03 2.73 24.45
C HIS A 270 -4.79 2.47 25.33
N PRO A 271 -4.20 3.48 26.01
CA PRO A 271 -2.92 3.34 26.71
C PRO A 271 -2.90 2.25 27.80
N GLN A 272 -4.06 1.94 28.38
CA GLN A 272 -4.21 0.98 29.48
C GLN A 272 -4.56 -0.45 29.03
N GLN A 273 -4.97 -0.66 27.77
CA GLN A 273 -5.32 -1.99 27.27
C GLN A 273 -4.23 -2.49 26.32
N LYS A 274 -3.47 -3.50 26.78
CA LYS A 274 -2.42 -4.16 25.99
C LYS A 274 -2.98 -5.05 24.87
N THR A 275 -4.28 -5.29 24.81
CA THR A 275 -4.93 -6.28 23.96
C THR A 275 -5.98 -5.63 23.04
N PHE A 276 -5.61 -5.46 21.76
CA PHE A 276 -6.41 -4.97 20.62
C PHE A 276 -7.17 -3.64 20.81
N PRO A 277 -7.45 -2.86 19.74
CA PRO A 277 -8.35 -1.72 19.87
C PRO A 277 -9.75 -2.24 20.26
N VAL A 278 -10.39 -1.60 21.23
CA VAL A 278 -11.78 -1.91 21.61
C VAL A 278 -12.68 -0.81 21.05
N GLY A 279 -13.74 -1.21 20.36
CA GLY A 279 -14.80 -0.32 19.91
C GLY A 279 -16.14 -1.04 19.86
N PHE A 280 -17.22 -0.28 19.75
CA PHE A 280 -18.59 -0.78 19.92
C PHE A 280 -19.47 -0.58 18.69
N TRP A 281 -19.17 0.43 17.86
CA TRP A 281 -20.04 0.85 16.76
C TRP A 281 -19.36 0.58 15.41
N PRO A 282 -19.60 -0.59 14.79
CA PRO A 282 -19.13 -0.84 13.44
C PRO A 282 -19.89 0.03 12.42
N ILE A 283 -19.25 0.27 11.28
CA ILE A 283 -19.91 0.91 10.13
C ILE A 283 -20.86 -0.13 9.52
N PRO A 284 -22.16 0.16 9.36
CA PRO A 284 -23.11 -0.80 8.81
C PRO A 284 -22.82 -1.11 7.32
N GLU A 285 -23.43 -2.18 6.82
CA GLU A 285 -23.36 -2.50 5.39
C GLU A 285 -24.07 -1.46 4.52
N PRO A 286 -23.61 -1.23 3.29
CA PRO A 286 -24.22 -0.27 2.37
C PRO A 286 -25.52 -0.79 1.71
N TYR A 287 -26.01 -1.96 2.13
CA TYR A 287 -27.19 -2.62 1.58
C TYR A 287 -28.12 -3.07 2.71
N TRP A 288 -29.40 -3.22 2.37
CA TRP A 288 -30.39 -3.77 3.30
C TRP A 288 -30.25 -5.30 3.36
N PRO A 289 -30.02 -5.90 4.54
CA PRO A 289 -29.91 -7.34 4.65
C PRO A 289 -31.29 -8.01 4.44
N ASP A 290 -31.39 -8.88 3.44
CA ASP A 290 -32.57 -9.73 3.23
C ASP A 290 -32.33 -11.12 3.83
N PRO A 291 -33.13 -11.57 4.82
CA PRO A 291 -33.02 -12.91 5.39
C PRO A 291 -33.18 -14.06 4.39
N LYS A 292 -33.79 -13.79 3.22
CA LYS A 292 -34.00 -14.79 2.15
C LYS A 292 -32.85 -14.84 1.15
N SER A 293 -31.88 -13.93 1.24
CA SER A 293 -30.75 -13.92 0.30
C SER A 293 -29.80 -15.08 0.56
N SER A 294 -29.50 -15.86 -0.48
CA SER A 294 -28.52 -16.95 -0.46
C SER A 294 -27.08 -16.48 -0.66
N SER A 295 -26.86 -15.20 -0.97
CA SER A 295 -25.53 -14.63 -1.20
C SER A 295 -25.42 -13.20 -0.67
N LEU A 296 -24.21 -12.82 -0.27
CA LEU A 296 -23.91 -11.45 0.17
C LEU A 296 -23.37 -10.64 -1.01
N PRO A 297 -23.81 -9.38 -1.20
CA PRO A 297 -23.27 -8.52 -2.22
C PRO A 297 -21.81 -8.14 -1.89
N PRO A 298 -20.96 -7.96 -2.92
CA PRO A 298 -19.55 -7.65 -2.71
C PRO A 298 -19.37 -6.25 -2.12
N ARG A 299 -18.49 -6.15 -1.11
CA ARG A 299 -18.07 -4.91 -0.46
C ARG A 299 -17.09 -4.12 -1.33
N ASP A 300 -17.23 -2.80 -1.33
CA ASP A 300 -16.17 -1.88 -1.76
C ASP A 300 -15.03 -1.91 -0.71
N ALA A 301 -13.76 -1.85 -1.09
CA ALA A 301 -12.65 -1.86 -0.14
C ALA A 301 -12.75 -0.70 0.87
N HIS A 302 -13.05 0.51 0.38
CA HIS A 302 -13.26 1.70 1.23
C HIS A 302 -14.76 1.96 1.43
N PRO A 303 -15.24 2.08 2.68
CA PRO A 303 -16.62 2.50 2.92
C PRO A 303 -16.81 3.94 2.44
N LYS A 304 -17.94 4.19 1.76
CA LYS A 304 -18.34 5.51 1.26
C LYS A 304 -19.37 6.11 2.21
N ILE A 305 -19.02 7.21 2.85
CA ILE A 305 -19.85 7.90 3.83
C ILE A 305 -20.20 9.28 3.27
N LYS A 306 -21.49 9.55 3.11
CA LYS A 306 -21.97 10.88 2.73
C LYS A 306 -22.16 11.72 3.98
N ILE A 307 -21.57 12.90 4.00
CA ILE A 307 -21.73 13.88 5.07
C ILE A 307 -22.67 14.98 4.56
N ILE A 308 -23.80 15.12 5.23
CA ILE A 308 -24.77 16.19 5.01
C ILE A 308 -24.72 17.04 6.28
N THR A 309 -24.16 18.24 6.17
CA THR A 309 -24.11 19.23 7.25
C THR A 309 -25.23 20.24 7.09
#